data_AF-A0A2T2YF18-F1
#
_entry.id   AF-A0A2T2YF18-F1
#
_cell.length_a   1.000
_cell.length_b   1.000
_cell.length_c   1.000
_cell.angle_alpha   90.00
_cell.angle_beta   90.00
_cell.angle_gamma   90.00
#
_symmetry.space_group_name_H-M   'P 1'
#
loop_
_entity.id
_entity.type
_entity.pdbx_description
1 polymer ?
#
loop_
_entity_poly.entity_id
_entity_poly.type
_entity_poly.pdbx_seq_one_letter_code
_entity_poly.pdbx_strand_id
1 'polypeptide(L)'
;MAMALASCKKDSESAPNLWRSKTWKRGLIDKNPSTNPPGANVYYAVVDCEKDDTFKFGSDGKLEWFRNNDHCGINETPMVTQTYTFNRKTKELFIDSDKYSDTYIVVEETNSQIKFYIPITRANGVENMIFLLQ
;
A
#
# COMPACT_ATOMS: atom_id res chain seq x y z
N MET A 1 -51.30 -9.10 22.34
CA MET A 1 -49.96 -8.84 22.90
C MET A 1 -48.98 -9.73 22.16
N ALA A 2 -48.36 -9.23 21.10
CA ALA A 2 -47.16 -9.77 20.46
C ALA A 2 -46.85 -8.90 19.24
N MET A 3 -45.78 -8.11 19.33
CA MET A 3 -44.94 -7.70 18.19
C MET A 3 -43.58 -7.40 18.80
N ALA A 4 -42.79 -8.46 18.97
CA ALA A 4 -41.36 -8.32 19.25
C ALA A 4 -40.69 -7.93 17.92
N LEU A 5 -40.27 -6.67 17.84
CA LEU A 5 -39.41 -6.19 16.77
C LEU A 5 -38.05 -6.88 16.96
N ALA A 6 -37.78 -7.90 16.13
CA ALA A 6 -36.45 -8.44 15.96
C ALA A 6 -35.56 -7.32 15.37
N SER A 7 -34.85 -6.62 16.25
CA SER A 7 -33.77 -5.74 15.88
C SER A 7 -32.63 -6.59 15.33
N CYS A 8 -32.69 -6.91 14.03
CA CYS A 8 -31.55 -7.40 13.28
C CYS A 8 -30.45 -6.33 13.34
N LYS A 9 -29.49 -6.51 14.26
CA LYS A 9 -28.19 -5.88 14.13
C LYS A 9 -27.59 -6.42 12.85
N LYS A 10 -27.69 -5.63 11.78
CA LYS A 10 -26.93 -5.87 10.56
C LYS A 10 -25.47 -5.67 10.96
N ASP A 11 -24.77 -6.77 11.21
CA ASP A 11 -23.33 -6.77 11.35
C ASP A 11 -22.77 -5.96 10.19
N SER A 12 -22.07 -4.89 10.50
CA SER A 12 -21.32 -4.13 9.52
C SER A 12 -20.22 -5.07 9.03
N GLU A 13 -20.49 -5.83 7.97
CA GLU A 13 -19.43 -6.40 7.15
C GLU A 13 -18.51 -5.23 6.79
N SER A 14 -17.36 -5.15 7.46
CA SER A 14 -16.30 -4.25 7.08
C SER A 14 -16.04 -4.51 5.61
N ALA A 15 -16.21 -3.50 4.76
CA ALA A 15 -15.97 -3.61 3.32
C ALA A 15 -14.68 -4.41 3.05
N PRO A 16 -14.66 -5.31 2.03
CA PRO A 16 -13.52 -6.17 1.75
C PRO A 16 -12.22 -5.34 1.75
N ASN A 17 -11.21 -5.79 2.50
CA ASN A 17 -9.94 -5.08 2.56
C ASN A 17 -9.27 -5.18 1.18
N LEU A 18 -9.38 -4.10 0.39
CA LEU A 18 -8.88 -4.00 -0.97
C LEU A 18 -7.41 -4.42 -1.11
N TRP A 19 -6.57 -4.09 -0.13
CA TRP A 19 -5.15 -4.46 -0.11
C TRP A 19 -4.95 -5.98 -0.26
N ARG A 20 -5.90 -6.78 0.25
CA ARG A 20 -5.87 -8.25 0.23
C ARG A 20 -6.65 -8.88 -0.93
N SER A 21 -7.25 -8.06 -1.81
CA SER A 21 -8.13 -8.53 -2.89
C SER A 21 -7.40 -9.25 -4.02
N LYS A 22 -6.11 -8.93 -4.21
CA LYS A 22 -5.25 -9.50 -5.24
C LYS A 22 -3.78 -9.31 -4.87
N THR A 23 -2.92 -9.91 -5.68
CA THR A 23 -1.51 -9.55 -5.75
C THR A 23 -1.36 -8.24 -6.53
N TRP A 24 -0.57 -7.31 -5.99
CA TRP A 24 -0.32 -6.00 -6.58
C TRP A 24 1.06 -5.94 -7.23
N LYS A 25 1.20 -5.17 -8.32
CA LYS A 25 2.50 -4.83 -8.93
C LYS A 25 2.82 -3.37 -8.69
N ARG A 26 4.09 -2.98 -8.86
CA ARG A 26 4.47 -1.56 -8.94
C ARG A 26 3.72 -0.88 -10.08
N GLY A 27 3.07 0.25 -9.79
CA GLY A 27 2.46 1.10 -10.81
C GLY A 27 3.50 2.04 -11.43
N LEU A 28 3.55 2.12 -12.75
CA LEU A 28 4.43 3.05 -13.49
C LEU A 28 3.72 4.34 -13.92
N ILE A 29 2.38 4.32 -13.95
CA ILE A 29 1.55 5.42 -14.42
C ILE A 29 0.48 5.64 -13.36
N ASP A 30 0.38 6.86 -12.85
CA ASP A 30 -0.71 7.24 -11.97
C ASP A 30 -2.03 7.30 -12.74
N LYS A 31 -2.97 6.42 -12.40
CA LYS A 31 -4.30 6.36 -13.02
C LYS A 31 -5.23 7.44 -12.52
N ASN A 32 -4.89 8.15 -11.45
CA ASN A 32 -5.73 9.18 -10.87
C ASN A 32 -4.91 10.31 -10.19
N PRO A 33 -4.26 11.20 -10.96
CA PRO A 33 -3.46 12.30 -10.40
C PRO A 33 -4.21 13.27 -9.48
N SER A 34 -5.54 13.27 -9.51
CA SER A 34 -6.36 14.16 -8.68
C SER A 34 -6.31 13.83 -7.18
N THR A 35 -5.89 12.62 -6.80
CA THR A 35 -5.75 12.17 -5.40
C THR A 35 -4.36 12.45 -4.82
N ASN A 36 -3.48 13.11 -5.58
CA ASN A 36 -2.15 13.43 -5.08
C ASN A 36 -2.21 14.41 -3.90
N PRO A 37 -1.32 14.26 -2.90
CA PRO A 37 -1.26 15.21 -1.80
C PRO A 37 -0.91 16.62 -2.32
N PRO A 38 -1.30 17.68 -1.59
CA PRO A 38 -0.94 19.04 -1.95
C PRO A 38 0.58 19.24 -1.89
N GLY A 39 1.10 20.14 -2.73
CA GLY A 39 2.53 20.49 -2.78
C GLY A 39 3.29 19.80 -3.90
N ALA A 40 4.61 19.75 -3.75
CA ALA A 40 5.51 19.13 -4.72
C ALA A 40 5.43 17.60 -4.61
N ASN A 41 5.20 16.93 -5.73
CA ASN A 41 4.99 15.50 -5.81
C ASN A 41 6.01 14.87 -6.75
N VAL A 42 6.71 13.85 -6.27
CA VAL A 42 7.63 13.03 -7.05
C VAL A 42 7.22 11.57 -6.94
N TYR A 43 7.27 10.82 -8.04
CA TYR A 43 6.96 9.39 -8.00
C TYR A 43 8.21 8.58 -7.74
N TYR A 44 8.06 7.48 -7.00
CA TYR A 44 9.12 6.50 -6.85
C TYR A 44 9.53 5.96 -8.22
N ALA A 45 10.83 6.08 -8.53
CA ALA A 45 11.40 5.66 -9.81
C ALA A 45 11.64 4.14 -9.77
N VAL A 46 10.63 3.37 -10.19
CA VAL A 46 10.74 1.91 -10.31
C VAL A 46 11.82 1.57 -11.35
N VAL A 47 12.92 0.97 -10.89
CA VAL A 47 14.02 0.53 -11.75
C VAL A 47 13.67 -0.79 -12.44
N ASP A 48 14.37 -1.12 -13.53
CA ASP A 48 14.04 -2.27 -14.38
C ASP A 48 13.91 -3.60 -13.62
N CYS A 49 14.83 -3.86 -12.69
CA CYS A 49 14.84 -5.07 -11.86
C CYS A 49 13.64 -5.16 -10.87
N GLU A 50 12.97 -4.05 -10.55
CA GLU A 50 11.81 -4.02 -9.64
C GLU A 50 10.47 -4.03 -10.38
N LYS A 51 10.45 -3.90 -11.72
CA LYS A 51 9.21 -3.69 -12.50
C LYS A 51 8.23 -4.85 -12.38
N ASP A 52 8.74 -6.05 -12.20
CA ASP A 52 7.92 -7.26 -12.11
C ASP A 52 7.70 -7.73 -10.67
N ASP A 53 8.20 -6.98 -9.69
CA ASP A 53 7.98 -7.28 -8.29
C ASP A 53 6.49 -7.26 -7.96
N THR A 54 6.11 -8.21 -7.11
CA THR A 54 4.72 -8.35 -6.68
C THR A 54 4.59 -8.31 -5.17
N PHE A 55 3.45 -7.80 -4.71
CA PHE A 55 3.14 -7.53 -3.32
C PHE A 55 1.82 -8.20 -2.96
N LYS A 56 1.84 -9.04 -1.92
CA LYS A 56 0.65 -9.73 -1.43
C LYS A 56 0.46 -9.45 0.05
N PHE A 57 -0.67 -8.85 0.38
CA PHE A 57 -1.06 -8.51 1.74
C PHE A 57 -1.89 -9.65 2.35
N GLY A 58 -1.36 -10.29 3.39
CA GLY A 58 -1.99 -11.36 4.14
C GLY A 58 -2.99 -10.85 5.18
N SER A 59 -3.95 -11.70 5.56
CA SER A 59 -4.88 -11.39 6.66
C SER A 59 -4.25 -11.50 8.06
N ASP A 60 -3.08 -12.12 8.14
CA ASP A 60 -2.24 -12.27 9.32
C ASP A 60 -1.33 -11.05 9.59
N GLY A 61 -1.47 -9.98 8.79
CA GLY A 61 -0.64 -8.80 8.90
C GLY A 61 0.74 -8.95 8.25
N LYS A 62 0.96 -9.98 7.41
CA LYS A 62 2.21 -10.11 6.64
C LYS A 62 2.08 -9.52 5.23
N LEU A 63 3.15 -8.87 4.78
CA LEU A 63 3.34 -8.43 3.42
C LEU A 63 4.42 -9.31 2.78
N GLU A 64 4.06 -10.08 1.77
CA GLU A 64 5.00 -10.83 0.95
C GLU A 64 5.39 -9.97 -0.25
N TRP A 65 6.67 -9.63 -0.34
CA TRP A 65 7.28 -8.99 -1.50
C TRP A 65 8.07 -10.04 -2.27
N PHE A 66 7.55 -10.44 -3.43
CA PHE A 66 8.20 -11.35 -4.35
C PHE A 66 9.00 -10.53 -5.36
N ARG A 67 10.32 -10.72 -5.35
CA ARG A 67 11.23 -10.17 -6.34
C ARG A 67 11.27 -11.10 -7.53
N ASN A 68 11.16 -10.56 -8.74
CA ASN A 68 11.30 -11.39 -9.94
C ASN A 68 12.76 -11.88 -10.10
N ASN A 69 13.01 -12.75 -11.08
CA ASN A 69 14.33 -13.34 -11.34
C ASN A 69 15.40 -12.30 -11.72
N ASP A 70 15.00 -11.12 -12.18
CA ASP A 70 15.89 -10.00 -12.45
C ASP A 70 16.17 -9.25 -11.13
N HIS A 71 16.98 -9.85 -10.26
CA HIS A 71 17.32 -9.24 -8.97
C HIS A 71 18.13 -7.94 -9.15
N CYS A 72 17.86 -6.93 -8.32
CA CYS A 72 18.63 -5.69 -8.32
C CYS A 72 20.01 -5.86 -7.68
N GLY A 73 20.19 -6.91 -6.87
CA GLY A 73 21.45 -7.25 -6.23
C GLY A 73 21.76 -8.75 -6.33
N ILE A 74 23.05 -9.07 -6.41
CA ILE A 74 23.57 -10.45 -6.58
C ILE A 74 23.15 -11.38 -5.42
N ASN A 75 22.90 -10.83 -4.23
CA ASN A 75 22.57 -11.58 -3.02
C ASN A 75 21.15 -11.30 -2.50
N GLU A 76 20.25 -10.82 -3.37
CA GLU A 76 18.87 -10.57 -2.94
C GLU A 76 18.10 -11.88 -2.80
N THR A 77 17.32 -11.97 -1.73
CA THR A 77 16.40 -13.09 -1.58
C THR A 77 15.22 -12.92 -2.54
N PRO A 78 14.75 -14.00 -3.20
CA PRO A 78 13.61 -13.95 -4.10
C PRO A 78 12.29 -13.52 -3.44
N MET A 79 12.18 -13.71 -2.13
CA MET A 79 11.03 -13.27 -1.35
C MET A 79 11.51 -12.58 -0.07
N VAL A 80 10.82 -11.51 0.29
CA VAL A 80 10.93 -10.86 1.59
C VAL A 80 9.57 -10.83 2.24
N THR A 81 9.52 -11.29 3.48
CA THR A 81 8.33 -11.17 4.31
C THR A 81 8.51 -10.01 5.27
N GLN A 82 7.53 -9.12 5.28
CA GLN A 82 7.44 -7.96 6.15
C GLN A 82 6.16 -8.05 6.98
N THR A 83 6.07 -7.28 8.04
CA THR A 83 4.77 -7.04 8.71
C THR A 83 4.19 -5.72 8.23
N TYR A 84 2.87 -5.63 8.23
CA TYR A 84 2.19 -4.38 7.92
C TYR A 84 0.96 -4.20 8.83
N THR A 85 0.65 -2.94 9.11
CA THR A 85 -0.63 -2.56 9.71
C THR A 85 -1.21 -1.39 8.93
N PHE A 86 -2.53 -1.36 8.78
CA PHE A 86 -3.21 -0.27 8.10
C PHE A 86 -4.36 0.27 8.94
N ASN A 87 -4.19 1.51 9.41
CA ASN A 87 -5.24 2.23 10.13
C ASN A 87 -6.11 3.00 9.14
N ARG A 88 -7.27 2.43 8.80
CA ARG A 88 -8.23 3.05 7.87
C ARG A 88 -8.80 4.39 8.35
N LYS A 89 -8.79 4.67 9.66
CA LYS A 89 -9.30 5.93 10.23
C LYS A 89 -8.31 7.07 10.02
N THR A 90 -7.02 6.81 10.28
CA THR A 90 -5.96 7.81 10.11
C THR A 90 -5.33 7.80 8.73
N LYS A 91 -5.65 6.78 7.91
CA LYS A 91 -5.05 6.52 6.59
C LYS A 91 -3.55 6.24 6.65
N GLU A 92 -3.07 5.69 7.76
CA GLU A 92 -1.66 5.36 7.96
C GLU A 92 -1.40 3.88 7.70
N LEU A 93 -0.47 3.61 6.78
CA LEU A 93 0.08 2.29 6.50
C LEU A 93 1.48 2.22 7.12
N PHE A 94 1.66 1.33 8.08
CA PHE A 94 2.98 1.02 8.63
C PHE A 94 3.47 -0.29 8.02
N ILE A 95 4.71 -0.30 7.51
CA ILE A 95 5.39 -1.49 7.01
C ILE A 95 6.69 -1.63 7.79
N ASP A 96 6.95 -2.83 8.30
CA ASP A 96 8.11 -3.14 9.11
C ASP A 96 8.82 -4.39 8.61
N SER A 97 10.13 -4.28 8.46
CA SER A 97 11.05 -5.30 7.99
C SER A 97 12.31 -5.29 8.84
N ASP A 98 13.11 -6.36 8.75
CA ASP A 98 14.37 -6.46 9.49
C ASP A 98 15.38 -5.32 9.21
N LYS A 99 15.20 -4.57 8.11
CA LYS A 99 16.11 -3.49 7.71
C LYS A 99 15.53 -2.10 7.88
N TYR A 100 14.23 -1.95 7.66
CA TYR A 100 13.55 -0.66 7.58
C TYR A 100 12.13 -0.76 8.10
N SER A 101 11.68 0.31 8.75
CA SER A 101 10.29 0.49 9.18
C SER A 101 9.84 1.89 8.78
N ASP A 102 8.73 1.98 8.06
CA ASP A 102 8.22 3.25 7.52
C ASP A 102 6.72 3.36 7.71
N THR A 103 6.25 4.59 7.95
CA THR A 103 4.82 4.96 7.97
C THR A 103 4.51 5.80 6.74
N TYR A 104 3.54 5.33 5.97
CA TYR A 104 3.03 5.96 4.75
C TYR A 104 1.61 6.47 4.96
N ILE A 105 1.25 7.51 4.20
CA ILE A 105 -0.10 8.06 4.16
C ILE A 105 -0.80 7.56 2.89
N VAL A 106 -1.92 6.87 3.06
CA VAL A 106 -2.73 6.31 1.97
C VAL A 106 -3.73 7.35 1.47
N VAL A 107 -3.65 7.70 0.19
CA VAL A 107 -4.51 8.72 -0.43
C VAL A 107 -5.51 8.13 -1.42
N GLU A 108 -5.31 6.88 -1.86
CA GLU A 108 -6.24 6.20 -2.76
C GLU A 108 -6.29 4.69 -2.52
N GLU A 109 -7.50 4.15 -2.53
CA GLU A 109 -7.81 2.72 -2.47
C GLU A 109 -8.88 2.40 -3.53
N THR A 110 -8.48 1.94 -4.73
CA THR A 110 -9.39 1.46 -5.78
C THR A 110 -8.98 0.09 -6.33
N ASN A 111 -9.90 -0.64 -6.97
CA ASN A 111 -9.61 -1.93 -7.60
C ASN A 111 -8.47 -1.88 -8.64
N SER A 112 -8.21 -0.71 -9.22
CA SER A 112 -7.18 -0.49 -10.24
C SER A 112 -5.87 0.11 -9.74
N GLN A 113 -5.88 0.71 -8.54
CA GLN A 113 -4.73 1.42 -7.99
C GLN A 113 -4.85 1.60 -6.47
N ILE A 114 -3.74 1.38 -5.78
CA ILE A 114 -3.50 1.86 -4.43
C ILE A 114 -2.40 2.92 -4.53
N LYS A 115 -2.61 4.06 -3.86
CA LYS A 115 -1.66 5.18 -3.83
C LYS A 115 -1.39 5.60 -2.40
N PHE A 116 -0.12 5.71 -2.07
CA PHE A 116 0.36 6.17 -0.78
C PHE A 116 1.66 6.95 -0.93
N TYR A 117 2.03 7.72 0.08
CA TYR A 117 3.22 8.55 0.01
C TYR A 117 3.90 8.69 1.38
N ILE A 118 5.16 9.13 1.35
CA ILE A 118 5.89 9.64 2.51
C ILE A 118 6.38 11.06 2.20
N PRO A 119 6.24 12.03 3.13
CA PRO A 119 6.86 13.33 2.97
C PRO A 119 8.38 13.20 3.16
N ILE A 120 9.14 13.73 2.21
CA ILE A 120 10.61 13.79 2.26
C ILE A 120 11.05 15.24 2.41
N THR A 121 12.00 15.49 3.31
CA THR A 121 12.58 16.82 3.48
C THR A 121 13.75 16.99 2.52
N ARG A 122 13.75 18.08 1.76
CA ARG A 122 14.86 18.52 0.90
C ARG A 122 15.34 19.91 1.28
N ALA A 123 16.48 20.33 0.74
CA ALA A 123 17.06 21.64 0.99
C ALA A 123 16.09 22.82 0.70
N ASN A 124 15.15 22.64 -0.23
CA ASN A 124 14.22 23.69 -0.67
C ASN A 124 12.78 23.50 -0.15
N GLY A 125 12.54 22.58 0.80
CA GLY A 125 11.20 22.34 1.37
C GLY A 125 10.85 20.87 1.49
N VAL A 126 9.54 20.59 1.57
CA VAL A 126 9.00 19.23 1.68
C VAL A 126 8.43 18.81 0.33
N GLU A 127 8.78 17.61 -0.12
CA GLU A 127 8.16 16.94 -1.27
C GLU A 127 7.45 15.68 -0.79
N ASN A 128 6.49 15.20 -1.56
CA ASN A 128 5.85 13.91 -1.32
C ASN A 128 6.42 12.88 -2.30
N MET A 129 7.02 11.82 -1.77
CA MET A 129 7.39 10.65 -2.59
C MET A 129 6.19 9.71 -2.68
N ILE A 130 5.61 9.60 -3.86
CA ILE A 130 4.41 8.82 -4.16
C ILE A 130 4.80 7.42 -4.64
N PHE A 131 4.13 6.42 -4.08
CA PHE A 131 4.22 5.02 -4.46
C PHE A 131 2.87 4.56 -5.02
N LEU A 132 2.94 3.73 -6.05
CA LEU A 132 1.78 3.18 -6.74
C LEU A 132 1.82 1.66 -6.73
N LEU A 133 0.69 1.05 -6.45
CA LEU A 133 0.44 -0.38 -6.59
C LEU A 133 -0.78 -0.60 -7.49
N GLN A 134 -0.72 -1.53 -8.46
CA GLN A 134 -1.77 -1.76 -9.46
C GLN A 134 -2.06 -3.25 -9.73
#